data_AF-A0A165L463-F1
#
_entry.id   AF-A0A165L463-F1
#
_cell.length_a   1.000
_cell.length_b   1.000
_cell.length_c   1.000
_cell.angle_alpha   90.00
_cell.angle_beta   90.00
_cell.angle_gamma   90.00
#
_symmetry.space_group_name_H-M   'P 1'
#
loop_
_entity.id
_entity.type
_entity.pdbx_description
1 polymer ?
#
loop_
_entity_poly.entity_id
_entity_poly.type
_entity_poly.pdbx_seq_one_letter_code
_entity_poly.pdbx_strand_id
1 'polypeptide(L)'
;MKHIHHQWRVTKYNPTFRDEHGQYTLIEEWTSPFDIEETFDGNELKQEDYLRVEEAYIDSAIAFMEESGIQSVRVLGLEGSITEEDRASFLYESEFEGVVLKEDSLVDLGALRWIMKMVLRDFIWCQLYDGDRFFIHLGTDYYMYIGSHVNCPAAIEWSATHGLFVESEPSPYGISEEDAIWEIGWNDLDSESKILVGKEDVTGIPLDECRRIFRLSVGHPVTGAFEIPVAEKDFFQRFLEHEMDFDLYEYRFWGGH
;
A
#
# COMPACT_ATOMS: atom_id res chain seq x y z
N MET A 1 -15.10 -9.97 17.63
CA MET A 1 -13.75 -10.51 17.92
C MET A 1 -13.09 -10.74 16.59
N LYS A 2 -12.59 -9.68 15.95
CA LYS A 2 -12.15 -9.69 14.55
C LYS A 2 -11.00 -8.70 14.34
N HIS A 3 -9.90 -8.82 15.08
CA HIS A 3 -8.85 -7.80 14.96
C HIS A 3 -7.46 -8.41 14.92
N ILE A 4 -6.66 -7.85 14.03
CA ILE A 4 -5.22 -7.85 14.11
C ILE A 4 -4.83 -7.32 15.49
N HIS A 5 -4.17 -8.16 16.27
CA HIS A 5 -3.81 -7.89 17.67
C HIS A 5 -2.33 -7.54 17.83
N HIS A 6 -1.54 -7.82 16.80
CA HIS A 6 -0.12 -7.60 16.78
C HIS A 6 0.23 -6.77 15.55
N GLN A 7 0.96 -5.68 15.75
CA GLN A 7 1.42 -4.81 14.69
C GLN A 7 2.88 -4.47 14.92
N TRP A 8 3.62 -4.42 13.82
CA TRP A 8 5.04 -4.13 13.82
C TRP A 8 5.39 -3.16 12.72
N ARG A 9 6.29 -2.22 13.03
CA ARG A 9 7.09 -1.52 12.05
C ARG A 9 8.37 -2.33 11.82
N VAL A 10 8.61 -2.74 10.58
CA VAL A 10 9.76 -3.54 10.16
C VAL A 10 10.56 -2.72 9.16
N THR A 11 11.72 -2.20 9.54
CA THR A 11 12.46 -1.24 8.70
C THR A 11 13.97 -1.39 8.80
N LYS A 12 14.70 -0.95 7.78
CA LYS A 12 16.17 -0.80 7.80
C LYS A 12 16.65 0.29 8.75
N TYR A 13 15.75 1.20 9.15
CA TYR A 13 16.06 2.34 10.00
C TYR A 13 16.30 1.94 11.45
N ASN A 14 17.49 2.25 11.95
CA ASN A 14 17.86 1.93 13.33
C ASN A 14 17.07 2.82 14.32
N PRO A 15 16.27 2.23 15.23
CA PRO A 15 15.42 2.99 16.15
C PRO A 15 16.18 3.90 17.10
N THR A 16 17.50 3.73 17.29
CA THR A 16 18.32 4.65 18.10
C THR A 16 18.41 6.06 17.51
N PHE A 17 18.05 6.24 16.23
CA PHE A 17 18.00 7.55 15.56
C PHE A 17 16.58 8.09 15.44
N ARG A 18 15.65 7.63 16.28
CA ARG A 18 14.32 8.23 16.40
C ARG A 18 14.30 9.29 17.51
N ASP A 19 13.58 10.38 17.28
CA ASP A 19 13.30 11.36 18.32
C ASP A 19 12.18 10.88 19.27
N GLU A 20 11.81 11.72 20.23
CA GLU A 20 10.73 11.44 21.19
C GLU A 20 9.34 11.33 20.56
N HIS A 21 9.18 11.75 19.30
CA HIS A 21 7.97 11.63 18.51
C HIS A 21 8.00 10.44 17.53
N GLY A 22 9.07 9.63 17.55
CA GLY A 22 9.26 8.48 16.68
C GLY A 22 9.76 8.81 15.27
N GLN A 23 10.03 10.08 14.98
CA GLN A 23 10.54 10.52 13.68
C GLN A 23 12.00 10.13 13.54
N TYR A 24 12.37 9.58 12.38
CA TYR A 24 13.76 9.25 12.09
C TYR A 24 14.55 10.52 11.78
N THR A 25 15.65 10.76 12.50
CA THR A 25 16.36 12.04 12.47
C THR A 25 17.63 12.04 11.62
N LEU A 26 18.07 10.89 11.13
CA LEU A 26 19.27 10.80 10.29
C LEU A 26 18.91 11.14 8.84
N ILE A 27 19.49 12.22 8.33
CA ILE A 27 19.23 12.75 6.98
C ILE A 27 20.14 12.09 5.92
N GLU A 28 21.30 11.58 6.34
CA GLU A 28 22.29 10.92 5.47
C GLU A 28 21.97 9.42 5.32
N GLU A 29 20.79 9.10 4.78
CA GLU A 29 20.31 7.74 4.60
C GLU A 29 19.47 7.65 3.32
N TRP A 30 19.65 6.59 2.55
CA TRP A 30 18.89 6.41 1.31
C TRP A 30 17.42 6.08 1.59
N THR A 31 16.55 6.55 0.72
CA THR A 31 15.09 6.44 0.85
C THR A 31 14.41 6.02 -0.45
N SER A 32 15.18 5.84 -1.52
CA SER A 32 14.68 5.43 -2.84
C SER A 32 15.62 4.45 -3.56
N PRO A 33 15.11 3.58 -4.46
CA PRO A 33 15.98 2.84 -5.38
C PRO A 33 16.80 3.76 -6.31
N PHE A 34 16.34 5.00 -6.53
CA PHE A 34 17.07 5.98 -7.34
C PHE A 34 18.34 6.52 -6.66
N ASP A 35 18.53 6.21 -5.37
CA ASP A 35 19.71 6.59 -4.60
C ASP A 35 20.90 5.62 -4.81
N ILE A 36 20.75 4.57 -5.62
CA ILE A 36 21.85 3.65 -5.92
C ILE A 36 22.97 4.41 -6.64
N GLU A 37 24.22 4.20 -6.22
CA GLU A 37 25.42 4.96 -6.60
C GLU A 37 25.53 6.37 -5.95
N GLU A 38 24.52 6.83 -5.20
CA GLU A 38 24.65 8.05 -4.39
C GLU A 38 25.45 7.78 -3.10
N THR A 39 26.03 8.83 -2.52
CA THR A 39 26.89 8.74 -1.32
C THR A 39 26.21 9.31 -0.09
N PHE A 40 26.18 8.52 0.98
CA PHE A 40 25.62 8.87 2.29
C PHE A 40 26.67 8.67 3.38
N ASP A 41 26.93 9.71 4.19
CA ASP A 41 27.99 9.69 5.22
C ASP A 41 29.36 9.19 4.69
N GLY A 42 29.70 9.59 3.46
CA GLY A 42 30.95 9.19 2.79
C GLY A 42 30.99 7.76 2.26
N ASN A 43 29.89 7.02 2.31
CA ASN A 43 29.76 5.66 1.76
C ASN A 43 28.78 5.66 0.58
N GLU A 44 29.20 5.11 -0.55
CA GLU A 44 28.35 4.91 -1.73
C GLU A 44 27.36 3.76 -1.51
N LEU A 45 26.08 3.98 -1.84
CA LEU A 45 25.08 2.92 -1.87
C LEU A 45 25.33 2.01 -3.07
N LYS A 46 25.89 0.83 -2.81
CA LYS A 46 26.11 -0.16 -3.85
C LYS A 46 24.82 -0.91 -4.18
N GLN A 47 24.68 -1.30 -5.44
CA GLN A 47 23.61 -2.18 -5.90
C GLN A 47 23.48 -3.45 -5.04
N GLU A 48 24.59 -4.08 -4.66
CA GLU A 48 24.58 -5.29 -3.82
C GLU A 48 24.00 -5.03 -2.43
N ASP A 49 24.28 -3.87 -1.84
CA ASP A 49 23.75 -3.47 -0.54
C ASP A 49 22.25 -3.18 -0.61
N TYR A 50 21.80 -2.50 -1.67
CA TYR A 50 20.39 -2.30 -1.96
C TYR A 50 19.64 -3.64 -2.07
N LEU A 51 20.12 -4.54 -2.93
CA LEU A 51 19.46 -5.83 -3.19
C LEU A 51 19.41 -6.70 -1.93
N ARG A 52 20.44 -6.65 -1.08
CA ARG A 52 20.44 -7.35 0.21
C ARG A 52 19.34 -6.83 1.14
N VAL A 53 19.12 -5.51 1.19
CA VAL A 53 18.08 -4.91 2.01
C VAL A 53 16.70 -5.19 1.43
N GLU A 54 16.52 -5.07 0.11
CA GLU A 54 15.29 -5.46 -0.59
C GLU A 54 14.90 -6.91 -0.27
N GLU A 55 15.84 -7.85 -0.40
CA GLU A 55 15.60 -9.26 -0.10
C GLU A 55 15.20 -9.47 1.36
N ALA A 56 15.83 -8.75 2.30
CA ALA A 56 15.45 -8.81 3.71
C ALA A 56 14.02 -8.32 3.97
N TYR A 57 13.53 -7.28 3.26
CA TYR A 57 12.13 -6.84 3.36
C TYR A 57 11.16 -7.92 2.87
N ILE A 58 11.44 -8.46 1.68
CA ILE A 58 10.58 -9.46 1.03
C ILE A 58 10.51 -10.73 1.87
N ASP A 59 11.65 -11.26 2.28
CA ASP A 59 11.72 -12.50 3.04
C ASP A 59 11.13 -12.33 4.44
N SER A 60 11.26 -11.14 5.05
CA SER A 60 10.55 -10.81 6.29
C SER A 60 9.04 -10.90 6.09
N ALA A 61 8.49 -10.22 5.08
CA ALA A 61 7.06 -10.26 4.81
C ALA A 61 6.55 -11.69 4.56
N ILE A 62 7.30 -12.51 3.80
CA ILE A 62 7.00 -13.93 3.61
C ILE A 62 7.01 -14.67 4.95
N ALA A 63 8.03 -14.50 5.79
CA ALA A 63 8.14 -15.17 7.09
C ALA A 63 6.97 -14.80 8.01
N PHE A 64 6.55 -13.53 8.03
CA PHE A 64 5.38 -13.09 8.79
C PHE A 64 4.08 -13.72 8.27
N MET A 65 3.90 -13.81 6.95
CA MET A 65 2.74 -14.48 6.36
C MET A 65 2.72 -15.98 6.70
N GLU A 66 3.85 -16.67 6.56
CA GLU A 66 3.98 -18.10 6.84
C GLU A 66 3.70 -18.41 8.32
N GLU A 67 4.33 -17.67 9.24
CA GLU A 67 4.11 -17.85 10.69
C GLU A 67 2.68 -17.51 11.10
N SER A 68 2.04 -16.56 10.39
CA SER A 68 0.62 -16.22 10.57
C SER A 68 -0.33 -17.23 9.91
N GLY A 69 0.17 -18.23 9.18
CA GLY A 69 -0.65 -19.19 8.44
C GLY A 69 -1.43 -18.59 7.27
N ILE A 70 -0.98 -17.45 6.73
CA ILE A 70 -1.62 -16.75 5.62
C ILE A 70 -1.03 -17.23 4.30
N GLN A 71 -1.89 -17.76 3.44
CA GLN A 71 -1.48 -18.34 2.14
C GLN A 71 -1.66 -17.37 0.98
N SER A 72 -2.50 -16.36 1.16
CA SER A 72 -2.82 -15.38 0.14
C SER A 72 -3.29 -14.08 0.77
N VAL A 73 -3.00 -12.98 0.10
CA VAL A 73 -3.38 -11.62 0.47
C VAL A 73 -4.03 -10.94 -0.73
N ARG A 74 -4.82 -9.92 -0.46
CA ARG A 74 -5.51 -9.09 -1.43
C ARG A 74 -4.70 -7.83 -1.69
N VAL A 75 -4.56 -7.47 -2.95
CA VAL A 75 -3.99 -6.20 -3.38
C VAL A 75 -5.04 -5.10 -3.20
N LEU A 76 -4.68 -4.03 -2.47
CA LEU A 76 -5.50 -2.84 -2.27
C LEU A 76 -4.75 -1.59 -2.71
N GLY A 77 -5.48 -0.61 -3.24
CA GLY A 77 -4.94 0.68 -3.65
C GLY A 77 -3.85 0.56 -4.72
N LEU A 78 -4.04 -0.30 -5.72
CA LEU A 78 -3.06 -0.48 -6.78
C LEU A 78 -2.89 0.80 -7.59
N GLU A 79 -1.67 1.33 -7.59
CA GLU A 79 -1.25 2.48 -8.38
C GLU A 79 -0.05 2.13 -9.26
N GLY A 80 0.05 2.81 -10.40
CA GLY A 80 1.14 2.60 -11.35
C GLY A 80 1.00 1.34 -12.20
N SER A 81 1.93 1.23 -13.14
CA SER A 81 2.10 0.07 -14.01
C SER A 81 3.49 0.16 -14.62
N ILE A 82 4.12 -0.99 -14.90
CA ILE A 82 5.42 -1.03 -15.57
C ILE A 82 5.38 -0.22 -16.88
N THR A 83 6.19 0.83 -16.92
CA THR A 83 6.39 1.72 -18.07
C THR A 83 7.57 1.27 -18.93
N GLU A 84 7.73 1.86 -20.10
CA GLU A 84 8.92 1.61 -20.94
C GLU A 84 10.21 2.15 -20.29
N GLU A 85 10.12 3.14 -19.41
CA GLU A 85 11.25 3.65 -18.64
C GLU A 85 11.67 2.62 -17.58
N ASP A 86 10.71 2.03 -16.87
CA ASP A 86 10.97 0.97 -15.90
C ASP A 86 11.66 -0.22 -16.56
N ARG A 87 11.25 -0.59 -17.78
CA ARG A 87 11.88 -1.66 -18.57
C ARG A 87 13.34 -1.39 -18.93
N ALA A 88 13.74 -0.12 -18.97
CA ALA A 88 15.12 0.27 -19.21
C ALA A 88 15.97 0.28 -17.93
N SER A 89 15.34 0.21 -16.75
CA SER A 89 16.03 0.13 -15.47
C SER A 89 16.83 -1.17 -15.34
N PHE A 90 18.00 -1.11 -14.71
CA PHE A 90 18.77 -2.31 -14.38
C PHE A 90 18.11 -3.15 -13.28
N LEU A 91 17.15 -2.57 -12.54
CA LEU A 91 16.30 -3.25 -11.57
C LEU A 91 15.08 -3.90 -12.24
N TYR A 92 14.95 -3.88 -13.56
CA TYR A 92 13.89 -4.60 -14.23
C TYR A 92 14.17 -6.11 -14.28
N GLU A 93 13.16 -6.92 -13.98
CA GLU A 93 13.20 -8.38 -14.13
C GLU A 93 12.09 -8.82 -15.11
N SER A 94 12.43 -9.73 -16.03
CA SER A 94 11.50 -10.20 -17.07
C SER A 94 10.23 -10.87 -16.51
N GLU A 95 10.34 -11.38 -15.29
CA GLU A 95 9.30 -12.03 -14.51
C GLU A 95 8.15 -11.07 -14.17
N PHE A 96 8.39 -9.76 -14.16
CA PHE A 96 7.34 -8.75 -13.95
C PHE A 96 6.25 -8.81 -15.03
N GLU A 97 6.57 -9.24 -16.26
CA GLU A 97 5.56 -9.43 -17.32
C GLU A 97 4.56 -10.53 -17.01
N GLY A 98 4.93 -11.49 -16.15
CA GLY A 98 4.04 -12.56 -15.69
C GLY A 98 3.07 -12.11 -14.59
N VAL A 99 3.28 -10.93 -14.01
CA VAL A 99 2.55 -10.44 -12.84
C VAL A 99 1.42 -9.53 -13.31
N VAL A 100 0.23 -10.12 -13.48
CA VAL A 100 -0.98 -9.37 -13.85
C VAL A 100 -1.75 -8.99 -12.59
N LEU A 101 -1.63 -7.74 -12.17
CA LEU A 101 -2.35 -7.20 -11.01
C LEU A 101 -3.50 -6.31 -11.44
N LYS A 102 -4.54 -6.34 -10.61
CA LYS A 102 -5.66 -5.41 -10.59
C LYS A 102 -6.01 -5.14 -9.15
N GLU A 103 -6.69 -4.03 -8.90
CA GLU A 103 -7.34 -3.81 -7.62
C GLU A 103 -8.15 -5.04 -7.20
N ASP A 104 -8.09 -5.39 -5.91
CA ASP A 104 -8.78 -6.53 -5.33
C ASP A 104 -8.27 -7.92 -5.81
N SER A 105 -7.12 -8.00 -6.49
CA SER A 105 -6.52 -9.28 -6.86
C SER A 105 -6.10 -10.08 -5.63
N LEU A 106 -6.41 -11.39 -5.59
CA LEU A 106 -5.90 -12.31 -4.59
C LEU A 106 -4.58 -12.91 -5.07
N VAL A 107 -3.51 -12.75 -4.30
CA VAL A 107 -2.15 -13.15 -4.65
C VAL A 107 -1.58 -14.07 -3.58
N ASP A 108 -0.85 -15.10 -4.00
CA ASP A 108 -0.20 -16.06 -3.10
C ASP A 108 1.25 -15.65 -2.77
N LEU A 109 1.92 -16.46 -1.94
CA LEU A 109 3.33 -16.27 -1.59
C LEU A 109 4.27 -16.28 -2.81
N GLY A 110 3.91 -16.99 -3.88
CA GLY A 110 4.72 -17.05 -5.10
C GLY A 110 4.71 -15.73 -5.87
N ALA A 111 3.54 -15.10 -5.96
CA ALA A 111 3.38 -13.77 -6.57
C ALA A 111 3.91 -12.64 -5.66
N LEU A 112 3.78 -12.80 -4.33
CA LEU A 112 4.15 -11.79 -3.34
C LEU A 112 5.57 -11.24 -3.53
N ARG A 113 6.55 -12.12 -3.76
CA ARG A 113 7.95 -11.72 -3.98
C ARG A 113 8.08 -10.70 -5.10
N TRP A 114 7.41 -10.94 -6.22
CA TRP A 114 7.48 -10.07 -7.39
C TRP A 114 6.77 -8.75 -7.15
N ILE A 115 5.60 -8.79 -6.50
CA ILE A 115 4.83 -7.59 -6.15
C ILE A 115 5.65 -6.69 -5.24
N MET A 116 6.25 -7.26 -4.19
CA MET A 116 7.08 -6.49 -3.26
C MET A 116 8.33 -5.92 -3.93
N LYS A 117 8.99 -6.65 -4.85
CA LYS A 117 10.07 -6.08 -5.66
C LYS A 117 9.59 -4.87 -6.45
N MET A 118 8.45 -4.98 -7.14
CA MET A 118 7.91 -3.87 -7.93
C MET A 118 7.58 -2.65 -7.06
N VAL A 119 7.08 -2.86 -5.83
CA VAL A 119 6.81 -1.77 -4.87
C VAL A 119 8.10 -1.14 -4.33
N LEU A 120 9.07 -1.95 -3.87
CA LEU A 120 10.34 -1.46 -3.32
C LEU A 120 11.23 -0.77 -4.37
N ARG A 121 10.98 -1.04 -5.65
CA ARG A 121 11.66 -0.42 -6.80
C ARG A 121 10.88 0.74 -7.41
N ASP A 122 9.79 1.18 -6.76
CA ASP A 122 8.97 2.32 -7.16
C ASP A 122 8.31 2.19 -8.55
N PHE A 123 8.06 0.96 -9.02
CA PHE A 123 7.39 0.72 -10.30
C PHE A 123 5.86 0.68 -10.17
N ILE A 124 5.37 0.27 -9.00
CA ILE A 124 3.95 0.27 -8.63
C ILE A 124 3.83 0.61 -7.15
N TRP A 125 2.63 0.93 -6.69
CA TRP A 125 2.32 0.96 -5.26
C TRP A 125 1.07 0.12 -4.98
N CYS A 126 1.07 -0.59 -3.86
CA CYS A 126 -0.12 -1.25 -3.33
C CYS A 126 0.07 -1.62 -1.86
N GLN A 127 -1.04 -1.92 -1.20
CA GLN A 127 -1.10 -2.52 0.12
C GLN A 127 -1.56 -3.98 0.00
N LEU A 128 -1.21 -4.81 0.98
CA LEU A 128 -1.54 -6.23 0.98
C LEU A 128 -2.37 -6.56 2.21
N TYR A 129 -3.52 -7.21 2.03
CA TYR A 129 -4.53 -7.29 3.08
C TYR A 129 -5.26 -8.64 3.10
N ASP A 130 -5.57 -9.14 4.28
CA ASP A 130 -6.35 -10.35 4.46
C ASP A 130 -7.33 -10.19 5.62
N GLY A 131 -8.23 -9.22 5.48
CA GLY A 131 -9.31 -9.00 6.42
C GLY A 131 -8.80 -8.66 7.82
N ASP A 132 -9.41 -9.30 8.80
CA ASP A 132 -9.05 -9.18 10.21
C ASP A 132 -7.84 -10.04 10.62
N ARG A 133 -7.17 -10.69 9.66
CA ARG A 133 -6.10 -11.66 9.94
C ARG A 133 -4.71 -11.11 9.72
N PHE A 134 -4.51 -10.31 8.68
CA PHE A 134 -3.17 -9.89 8.28
C PHE A 134 -3.18 -8.66 7.36
N PHE A 135 -2.13 -7.84 7.45
CA PHE A 135 -1.80 -6.85 6.44
C PHE A 135 -0.28 -6.67 6.30
N ILE A 136 0.16 -6.22 5.14
CA ILE A 136 1.46 -5.58 4.91
C ILE A 136 1.17 -4.22 4.28
N HIS A 137 1.62 -3.17 4.96
CA HIS A 137 1.53 -1.81 4.49
C HIS A 137 2.91 -1.25 4.16
N LEU A 138 3.08 -0.75 2.94
CA LEU A 138 4.35 -0.23 2.44
C LEU A 138 4.23 1.29 2.20
N GLY A 139 5.08 2.05 2.86
CA GLY A 139 5.37 3.44 2.53
C GLY A 139 6.35 3.55 1.36
N THR A 140 6.45 4.73 0.76
CA THR A 140 7.36 5.04 -0.35
C THR A 140 8.83 5.16 0.08
N ASP A 141 9.08 5.23 1.39
CA ASP A 141 10.37 5.48 2.03
C ASP A 141 10.82 4.29 2.89
N TYR A 142 10.57 3.05 2.43
CA TYR A 142 10.96 1.80 3.12
C TYR A 142 10.36 1.61 4.52
N TYR A 143 9.31 2.34 4.89
CA TYR A 143 8.52 1.98 6.05
C TYR A 143 7.56 0.85 5.71
N MET A 144 7.88 -0.36 6.18
CA MET A 144 6.98 -1.50 6.11
C MET A 144 6.31 -1.72 7.47
N TYR A 145 4.99 -1.83 7.47
CA TYR A 145 4.21 -2.20 8.64
C TYR A 145 3.51 -3.53 8.40
N ILE A 146 3.55 -4.42 9.38
CA ILE A 146 2.92 -5.73 9.30
C ILE A 146 1.94 -5.86 10.45
N GLY A 147 0.73 -6.30 10.14
CA GLY A 147 -0.28 -6.64 11.13
C GLY A 147 -0.60 -8.13 11.06
N SER A 148 -0.75 -8.78 12.21
CA SER A 148 -1.23 -10.16 12.30
C SER A 148 -2.19 -10.38 13.46
N HIS A 149 -3.12 -11.32 13.26
CA HIS A 149 -3.99 -11.85 14.31
C HIS A 149 -3.27 -12.76 15.31
N VAL A 150 -2.05 -13.23 14.98
CA VAL A 150 -1.19 -13.98 15.88
C VAL A 150 0.14 -13.25 16.09
N ASN A 151 0.84 -13.61 17.16
CA ASN A 151 2.20 -13.13 17.37
C ASN A 151 3.17 -13.91 16.49
N CYS A 152 4.20 -13.24 15.95
CA CYS A 152 5.16 -13.84 15.01
C CYS A 152 6.61 -13.78 15.53
N PRO A 153 6.94 -14.41 16.68
CA PRO A 153 8.28 -14.33 17.25
C PRO A 153 9.39 -14.85 16.32
N ALA A 154 9.13 -15.87 15.50
CA ALA A 154 10.15 -16.41 14.61
C ALA A 154 10.47 -15.45 13.45
N ALA A 155 9.44 -14.83 12.86
CA ALA A 155 9.59 -13.81 11.82
C ALA A 155 10.26 -12.55 12.36
N ILE A 156 9.92 -12.12 13.57
CA ILE A 156 10.58 -10.99 14.26
C ILE A 156 12.08 -11.26 14.43
N GLU A 157 12.45 -12.44 14.95
CA GLU A 157 13.85 -12.84 15.11
C GLU A 157 14.58 -12.96 13.77
N TRP A 158 13.90 -13.52 12.75
CA TRP A 158 14.43 -13.62 11.41
C TRP A 158 14.75 -12.24 10.83
N SER A 159 13.79 -11.31 10.84
CA SER A 159 14.00 -9.94 10.34
C SER A 159 15.16 -9.23 11.06
N ALA A 160 15.23 -9.36 12.38
CA ALA A 160 16.30 -8.79 13.19
C ALA A 160 17.68 -9.33 12.83
N THR A 161 17.79 -10.64 12.58
CA THR A 161 19.06 -11.29 12.22
C THR A 161 19.48 -11.02 10.77
N HIS A 162 18.57 -10.53 9.93
CA HIS A 162 18.82 -10.21 8.51
C HIS A 162 18.93 -8.69 8.25
N GLY A 163 19.13 -7.90 9.31
CA GLY A 163 19.52 -6.49 9.21
C GLY A 163 18.35 -5.50 9.17
N LEU A 164 17.13 -5.94 9.49
CA LEU A 164 16.00 -5.04 9.74
C LEU A 164 15.77 -4.87 11.23
N PHE A 165 15.12 -3.77 11.61
CA PHE A 165 14.67 -3.49 12.95
C PHE A 165 13.17 -3.71 13.03
N VAL A 166 12.71 -4.35 14.10
CA VAL A 166 11.29 -4.65 14.34
C VAL A 166 10.85 -3.96 15.62
N GLU A 167 9.89 -3.06 15.50
CA GLU A 167 9.34 -2.26 16.59
C GLU A 167 7.84 -2.56 16.72
N SER A 168 7.32 -2.65 17.95
CA SER A 168 5.88 -2.82 18.20
C SER A 168 5.16 -1.49 18.00
N GLU A 169 4.88 -1.15 16.75
CA GLU A 169 4.27 0.12 16.32
C GLU A 169 3.09 -0.18 15.39
N PRO A 170 1.91 0.42 15.60
CA PRO A 170 0.79 0.28 14.67
C PRO A 170 1.09 0.93 13.32
N SER A 171 0.45 0.41 12.28
CA SER A 171 0.53 1.04 10.96
C SER A 171 -0.23 2.37 10.94
N PRO A 172 0.34 3.46 10.38
CA PRO A 172 -0.41 4.70 10.15
C PRO A 172 -1.48 4.52 9.05
N TYR A 173 -1.41 3.44 8.28
CA TYR A 173 -2.36 3.08 7.22
C TYR A 173 -3.43 2.08 7.68
N GLY A 174 -3.42 1.66 8.96
CA GLY A 174 -4.40 0.70 9.49
C GLY A 174 -5.81 1.28 9.47
N ILE A 175 -6.65 0.85 8.53
CA ILE A 175 -8.06 1.25 8.42
C ILE A 175 -8.95 0.05 8.76
N SER A 176 -9.85 0.21 9.72
CA SER A 176 -10.97 -0.72 9.88
C SER A 176 -12.16 -0.24 9.05
N GLU A 177 -13.06 -1.15 8.65
CA GLU A 177 -14.32 -0.76 7.99
C GLU A 177 -15.14 0.25 8.82
N GLU A 178 -14.96 0.26 10.15
CA GLU A 178 -15.67 1.15 11.07
C GLU A 178 -15.04 2.55 11.15
N ASP A 179 -13.76 2.68 10.82
CA ASP A 179 -12.98 3.93 10.88
C ASP A 179 -12.82 4.60 9.51
N ALA A 180 -13.17 3.91 8.42
CA ALA A 180 -13.03 4.44 7.07
C ALA A 180 -13.90 5.68 6.85
N ILE A 181 -13.26 6.80 6.53
CA ILE A 181 -13.92 8.01 6.03
C ILE A 181 -14.08 7.85 4.52
N TRP A 182 -15.29 8.13 4.05
CA TRP A 182 -15.59 8.10 2.62
C TRP A 182 -15.85 9.50 2.12
N GLU A 183 -15.20 9.84 1.01
CA GLU A 183 -15.33 11.12 0.34
C GLU A 183 -15.72 10.88 -1.12
N ILE A 184 -16.49 11.78 -1.71
CA ILE A 184 -16.65 11.85 -3.17
C ILE A 184 -16.08 13.18 -3.63
N GLY A 185 -15.01 13.09 -4.41
CA GLY A 185 -14.37 14.22 -5.07
C GLY A 185 -14.78 14.32 -6.53
N TRP A 186 -14.73 15.54 -7.08
CA TRP A 186 -14.98 15.79 -8.50
C TRP A 186 -13.91 16.68 -9.12
N ASN A 187 -13.42 16.23 -10.27
CA ASN A 187 -12.34 16.85 -11.01
C ASN A 187 -12.87 17.50 -12.29
N ASP A 188 -12.33 18.65 -12.66
CA ASP A 188 -12.71 19.35 -13.89
C ASP A 188 -12.28 18.55 -15.13
N LEU A 189 -13.24 18.21 -16.00
CA LEU A 189 -12.99 17.49 -17.25
C LEU A 189 -12.17 18.29 -18.26
N ASP A 190 -12.29 19.62 -18.26
CA ASP A 190 -11.64 20.50 -19.23
C ASP A 190 -10.19 20.84 -18.85
N SER A 191 -9.75 20.43 -17.65
CA SER A 191 -8.37 20.63 -17.22
C SER A 191 -7.48 19.46 -17.68
N GLU A 192 -6.39 19.74 -18.40
CA GLU A 192 -5.39 18.72 -18.79
C GLU A 192 -4.83 17.96 -17.58
N SER A 193 -4.90 18.57 -16.39
CA SER A 193 -4.41 18.00 -15.12
C SER A 193 -5.51 17.39 -14.23
N LYS A 194 -6.79 17.34 -14.68
CA LYS A 194 -7.94 16.88 -13.88
C LYS A 194 -7.92 17.40 -12.44
N ILE A 195 -7.87 18.72 -12.29
CA ILE A 195 -7.75 19.38 -10.98
C ILE A 195 -9.01 19.09 -10.16
N LEU A 196 -8.81 18.70 -8.89
CA LEU A 196 -9.90 18.56 -7.92
C LEU A 196 -10.58 19.92 -7.68
N VAL A 197 -11.86 19.99 -8.01
CA VAL A 197 -12.69 21.21 -7.92
C VAL A 197 -13.42 21.26 -6.59
N GLY A 198 -13.84 20.11 -6.08
CA GLY A 198 -14.49 19.99 -4.79
C GLY A 198 -14.60 18.55 -4.33
N LYS A 199 -15.00 18.39 -3.07
CA LYS A 199 -15.25 17.10 -2.43
C LYS A 199 -16.25 17.23 -1.29
N GLU A 200 -16.94 16.14 -0.99
CA GLU A 200 -17.86 16.02 0.14
C GLU A 200 -17.63 14.67 0.87
N ASP A 201 -17.65 14.72 2.20
CA ASP A 201 -17.71 13.52 3.02
C ASP A 201 -19.10 12.87 2.87
N VAL A 202 -19.13 11.56 2.68
CA VAL A 202 -20.37 10.80 2.50
C VAL A 202 -20.53 9.76 3.60
N THR A 203 -21.77 9.60 4.09
CA THR A 203 -22.09 8.62 5.14
C THR A 203 -23.35 7.84 4.78
N GLY A 204 -23.48 6.63 5.35
CA GLY A 204 -24.69 5.81 5.18
C GLY A 204 -24.82 5.07 3.84
N ILE A 205 -23.78 5.11 2.99
CA ILE A 205 -23.74 4.28 1.78
C ILE A 205 -23.56 2.81 2.22
N PRO A 206 -24.36 1.85 1.71
CA PRO A 206 -24.14 0.45 2.03
C PRO A 206 -22.83 -0.08 1.42
N LEU A 207 -21.96 -0.66 2.25
CA LEU A 207 -20.67 -1.23 1.84
C LEU A 207 -20.79 -2.23 0.68
N ASP A 208 -21.81 -3.09 0.72
CA ASP A 208 -22.05 -4.09 -0.33
C ASP A 208 -22.49 -3.46 -1.66
N GLU A 209 -23.14 -2.30 -1.64
CA GLU A 209 -23.45 -1.56 -2.87
C GLU A 209 -22.18 -0.96 -3.47
N CYS A 210 -21.27 -0.39 -2.66
CA CYS A 210 -19.97 0.06 -3.15
C CYS A 210 -19.18 -1.09 -3.77
N ARG A 211 -19.12 -2.25 -3.10
CA ARG A 211 -18.46 -3.45 -3.65
C ARG A 211 -19.09 -3.87 -4.98
N ARG A 212 -20.42 -3.90 -5.09
CA ARG A 212 -21.12 -4.21 -6.34
C ARG A 212 -20.75 -3.23 -7.45
N ILE A 213 -20.82 -1.93 -7.17
CA ILE A 213 -20.60 -0.86 -8.16
C ILE A 213 -19.15 -0.88 -8.67
N PHE A 214 -18.18 -0.96 -7.75
CA PHE A 214 -16.75 -0.96 -8.08
C PHE A 214 -16.21 -2.36 -8.45
N ARG A 215 -17.10 -3.38 -8.48
CA ARG A 215 -16.78 -4.76 -8.85
C ARG A 215 -15.71 -5.40 -7.94
N LEU A 216 -15.80 -5.09 -6.66
CA LEU A 216 -14.91 -5.57 -5.61
C LEU A 216 -15.49 -6.81 -4.94
N SER A 217 -14.60 -7.66 -4.44
CA SER A 217 -14.94 -8.86 -3.68
C SER A 217 -15.53 -8.52 -2.32
N VAL A 218 -16.22 -9.50 -1.73
CA VAL A 218 -16.78 -9.39 -0.37
C VAL A 218 -15.70 -9.10 0.69
N GLY A 219 -14.45 -9.48 0.44
CA GLY A 219 -13.34 -9.25 1.37
C GLY A 219 -12.68 -7.87 1.24
N HIS A 220 -13.09 -7.06 0.26
CA HIS A 220 -12.51 -5.75 0.02
C HIS A 220 -13.09 -4.71 0.99
N PRO A 221 -12.28 -3.93 1.72
CA PRO A 221 -12.78 -2.95 2.71
C PRO A 221 -13.33 -1.65 2.08
N VAL A 222 -13.23 -1.51 0.75
CA VAL A 222 -13.62 -0.30 -0.02
C VAL A 222 -12.79 0.91 0.42
N THR A 223 -11.50 0.68 0.59
CA THR A 223 -10.47 1.70 0.76
C THR A 223 -9.75 1.93 -0.57
N GLY A 224 -9.17 3.11 -0.77
CA GLY A 224 -8.57 3.53 -2.04
C GLY A 224 -9.49 4.43 -2.87
N ALA A 225 -9.11 4.69 -4.12
CA ALA A 225 -9.84 5.59 -5.01
C ALA A 225 -10.53 4.81 -6.15
N PHE A 226 -11.80 5.11 -6.39
CA PHE A 226 -12.63 4.45 -7.40
C PHE A 226 -13.37 5.48 -8.25
N GLU A 227 -13.31 5.35 -9.57
CA GLU A 227 -14.13 6.15 -10.47
C GLU A 227 -15.61 5.78 -10.31
N ILE A 228 -16.48 6.78 -10.14
CA ILE A 228 -17.92 6.58 -10.08
C ILE A 228 -18.48 6.47 -11.50
N PRO A 229 -19.09 5.34 -11.88
CA PRO A 229 -19.67 5.21 -13.21
C PRO A 229 -20.87 6.16 -13.39
N VAL A 230 -20.99 6.79 -14.56
CA VAL A 230 -22.13 7.65 -14.93
C VAL A 230 -23.49 6.95 -14.68
N ALA A 231 -23.54 5.64 -14.94
CA ALA A 231 -24.75 4.82 -14.74
C ALA A 231 -25.22 4.73 -13.28
N GLU A 232 -24.35 5.02 -12.32
CA GLU A 232 -24.63 4.97 -10.88
C GLU A 232 -24.81 6.39 -10.29
N LYS A 233 -24.91 7.44 -11.14
CA LYS A 233 -25.18 8.83 -10.74
C LYS A 233 -26.33 8.94 -9.74
N ASP A 234 -27.49 8.39 -10.09
CA ASP A 234 -28.71 8.52 -9.26
C ASP A 234 -28.55 7.84 -7.90
N PHE A 235 -27.68 6.82 -7.80
CA PHE A 235 -27.39 6.18 -6.53
C PHE A 235 -26.56 7.10 -5.64
N PHE A 236 -25.42 7.60 -6.12
CA PHE A 236 -24.50 8.42 -5.33
C PHE A 236 -25.05 9.83 -5.05
N GLN A 237 -25.84 10.41 -5.95
CA GLN A 237 -26.48 11.71 -5.77
C GLN A 237 -27.29 11.79 -4.47
N ARG A 238 -27.84 10.68 -3.99
CA ARG A 238 -28.65 10.61 -2.77
C ARG A 238 -27.85 10.91 -1.50
N PHE A 239 -26.53 10.87 -1.58
CA PHE A 239 -25.60 11.06 -0.48
C PHE A 239 -24.81 12.36 -0.58
N LEU A 240 -25.06 13.18 -1.62
CA LEU A 240 -24.35 14.42 -1.90
C LEU A 240 -25.30 15.62 -1.86
N GLU A 241 -24.79 16.74 -1.36
CA GLU A 241 -25.43 18.06 -1.51
C GLU A 241 -25.14 18.64 -2.89
N HIS A 242 -23.91 18.46 -3.40
CA HIS A 242 -23.53 18.81 -4.76
C HIS A 242 -24.35 18.03 -5.80
N GLU A 243 -24.84 18.75 -6.82
CA GLU A 243 -25.56 18.15 -7.95
C GLU A 243 -24.54 17.58 -8.96
N MET A 244 -24.51 16.26 -9.07
CA MET A 244 -23.57 15.55 -9.93
C MET A 244 -23.83 15.88 -11.41
N ASP A 245 -22.90 16.57 -12.03
CA ASP A 245 -22.86 16.83 -13.47
C ASP A 245 -21.65 16.15 -14.12
N PHE A 246 -21.90 15.06 -14.85
CA PHE A 246 -20.86 14.29 -15.55
C PHE A 246 -20.50 14.88 -16.92
N ASP A 247 -21.21 15.92 -17.38
CA ASP A 247 -20.79 16.69 -18.55
C ASP A 247 -19.68 17.69 -18.17
N LEU A 248 -19.57 18.03 -16.89
CA LEU A 248 -18.57 18.97 -16.35
C LEU A 248 -17.44 18.29 -15.56
N TYR A 249 -17.73 17.18 -14.88
CA TYR A 249 -16.80 16.59 -13.92
C TYR A 249 -16.65 15.07 -14.04
N GLU A 250 -15.44 14.59 -13.72
CA GLU A 250 -15.20 13.18 -13.35
C GLU A 250 -15.36 13.05 -11.84
N TYR A 251 -16.15 12.08 -11.38
CA TYR A 251 -16.35 11.81 -9.95
C TYR A 251 -15.57 10.60 -9.49
N ARG A 252 -14.92 10.72 -8.33
CA ARG A 252 -14.21 9.64 -7.67
C ARG A 252 -14.69 9.49 -6.25
N PHE A 253 -14.98 8.25 -5.89
CA PHE A 253 -15.14 7.82 -4.51
C PHE A 253 -13.76 7.54 -3.94
N TRP A 254 -13.50 7.99 -2.73
CA TRP A 254 -12.29 7.69 -1.99
C TRP A 254 -12.66 7.16 -0.61
N GLY A 255 -11.99 6.08 -0.18
CA GLY A 255 -12.11 5.56 1.17
C GLY A 255 -10.77 5.46 1.87
N GLY A 256 -10.63 6.08 3.04
CA GLY A 256 -9.39 6.10 3.81
C GLY A 256 -9.48 6.85 5.14
N HIS A 257 -8.36 7.46 5.56
CA HIS A 257 -8.19 8.29 6.77
C HIS A 257 -8.08 9.78 6.48
#